data_AF-A0A5K0WTB5-F1
#
_entry.id   AF-A0A5K0WTB5-F1
#
_cell.length_a   1.000
_cell.length_b   1.000
_cell.length_c   1.000
_cell.angle_alpha   90.00
_cell.angle_beta   90.00
_cell.angle_gamma   90.00
#
_symmetry.space_group_name_H-M   'P 1'
#
loop_
_entity.id
_entity.type
_entity.pdbx_description
1 polymer ?
#
loop_
_entity_poly.entity_id
_entity_poly.type
_entity_poly.pdbx_seq_one_letter_code
_entity_poly.pdbx_strand_id
1 'polypeptide(L)'
;GGCDEELILFLYRGHVKKEVIEALQGQETGLRERGELIKVRVVPYKKLWRLTADAKVLASIALYEMAKREGLLPPPKNAPDLSAI
;
A
#
# COMPACT_ATOMS: atom_id res chain seq x y z
N GLY A 1 18.93 -6.31 18.83
CA GLY A 1 18.61 -5.42 17.70
C GLY A 1 19.84 -4.59 17.44
N GLY A 2 20.48 -4.77 16.30
CA GLY A 2 21.76 -4.16 15.93
C GLY A 2 22.03 -4.39 14.45
N CYS A 3 20.98 -4.23 13.64
CA CYS A 3 21.05 -4.38 12.20
C CYS A 3 20.81 -2.99 11.63
N ASP A 4 21.79 -2.47 10.89
CA ASP A 4 21.76 -1.15 10.25
C ASP A 4 20.87 -1.17 9.00
N GLU A 5 19.66 -1.74 9.12
CA GLU A 5 18.72 -1.86 8.02
C GLU A 5 18.02 -0.51 7.79
N GLU A 6 18.26 0.09 6.63
CA GLU A 6 17.50 1.24 6.16
C GLU A 6 16.14 0.78 5.61
N LEU A 7 15.06 1.39 6.13
CA LEU A 7 13.71 1.15 5.64
C LEU A 7 13.27 2.30 4.73
N ILE A 8 13.23 2.04 3.41
CA ILE A 8 12.71 2.99 2.43
C ILE A 8 11.24 2.69 2.16
N LEU A 9 10.38 3.71 2.32
CA LEU A 9 8.94 3.62 2.11
C LEU A 9 8.53 4.42 0.87
N PHE A 10 7.76 3.79 -0.02
CA PHE A 10 7.27 4.41 -1.25
C PHE A 10 5.74 4.50 -1.24
N LEU A 11 5.21 5.59 -1.81
CA LEU A 11 3.77 5.77 -2.02
C LEU A 11 3.41 5.62 -3.50
N TYR A 12 2.56 4.63 -3.80
CA TYR A 12 1.89 4.51 -5.09
C TYR A 12 0.39 4.74 -4.94
N ARG A 13 -0.18 5.60 -5.80
CA ARG A 13 -1.63 5.83 -5.91
C ARG A 13 -2.02 5.79 -7.38
N GLY A 14 -2.98 4.94 -7.71
CA GLY A 14 -3.47 4.77 -9.07
C GLY A 14 -4.88 4.21 -9.10
N HIS A 15 -5.54 4.37 -10.24
CA HIS A 15 -6.81 3.72 -10.54
C HIS A 15 -6.52 2.37 -11.20
N VAL A 16 -7.15 1.33 -10.69
CA VAL A 16 -7.09 -0.03 -11.24
C VAL A 16 -8.52 -0.50 -11.47
N LYS A 17 -8.74 -1.25 -12.56
CA LYS A 17 -10.06 -1.81 -12.86
C LYS A 17 -10.43 -2.84 -11.80
N LYS A 18 -11.73 -3.03 -11.56
CA LYS A 18 -12.24 -3.96 -10.54
C LYS A 18 -11.74 -5.39 -10.78
N GLU A 19 -11.67 -5.80 -12.03
CA GLU A 19 -11.24 -7.15 -12.43
C GLU A 19 -9.77 -7.38 -12.07
N VAL A 20 -8.93 -6.33 -12.14
CA VAL A 20 -7.53 -6.39 -11.71
C VAL A 20 -7.44 -6.54 -10.19
N ILE A 21 -8.26 -5.79 -9.44
CA ILE A 21 -8.32 -5.92 -7.98
C ILE A 21 -8.73 -7.34 -7.57
N GLU A 22 -9.73 -7.89 -8.24
CA GLU A 22 -10.22 -9.26 -7.98
C GLU A 22 -9.16 -10.31 -8.30
N ALA A 23 -8.46 -10.16 -9.43
CA ALA A 23 -7.38 -11.07 -9.82
C ALA A 23 -6.17 -11.05 -8.87
N LEU A 24 -5.87 -9.89 -8.25
CA LEU A 24 -4.79 -9.76 -7.27
C LEU A 24 -5.10 -10.46 -5.95
N GLN A 25 -6.37 -10.58 -5.57
CA GLN A 25 -6.77 -11.11 -4.28
C GLN A 25 -6.37 -12.58 -4.14
N GLY A 26 -5.47 -12.87 -3.20
CA GLY A 26 -5.02 -14.23 -2.91
C GLY A 26 -3.97 -14.77 -3.87
N GLN A 27 -3.44 -13.94 -4.78
CA GLN A 27 -2.35 -14.34 -5.67
C GLN A 27 -1.12 -14.75 -4.85
N GLU A 28 -0.56 -15.91 -5.15
CA GLU A 28 0.71 -16.37 -4.60
C GLU A 28 1.86 -15.76 -5.41
N THR A 29 2.86 -15.22 -4.71
CA THR A 29 4.02 -14.56 -5.30
C THR A 29 5.31 -15.02 -4.63
N GLY A 30 6.44 -14.55 -5.15
CA GLY A 30 7.77 -14.96 -4.65
C GLY A 30 8.29 -16.23 -5.32
N LEU A 31 9.47 -16.65 -4.89
CA LEU A 31 10.18 -17.85 -5.34
C LEU A 31 9.78 -19.04 -4.46
N ARG A 32 8.65 -19.67 -4.78
CA ARG A 32 8.09 -20.76 -3.96
C ARG A 32 9.01 -21.98 -3.91
N GLU A 33 9.74 -22.25 -4.98
CA GLU A 33 10.77 -23.29 -5.05
C GLU A 33 11.96 -23.02 -4.11
N ARG A 34 12.13 -21.77 -3.66
CA ARG A 34 13.12 -21.36 -2.66
C ARG A 34 12.53 -21.20 -1.25
N GLY A 35 11.28 -21.62 -1.05
CA GLY A 35 10.62 -21.60 0.25
C GLY A 35 9.91 -20.29 0.60
N GLU A 36 9.77 -19.35 -0.34
CA GLU A 36 8.96 -18.14 -0.11
C GLU A 36 7.46 -18.50 -0.08
N LEU A 37 6.76 -17.95 0.91
CA LEU A 37 5.32 -18.14 1.12
C LEU A 37 4.62 -16.78 1.16
N ILE A 38 4.63 -16.08 0.02
CA ILE A 38 4.06 -14.74 -0.10
C ILE A 38 2.69 -14.82 -0.77
N LYS A 39 1.68 -14.21 -0.14
CA LYS A 39 0.32 -14.15 -0.66
C LYS A 39 -0.21 -12.73 -0.61
N VAL A 40 -0.75 -12.26 -1.73
CA VAL A 40 -1.37 -10.94 -1.83
C VAL A 40 -2.73 -10.95 -1.13
N ARG A 41 -2.97 -9.94 -0.29
CA ARG A 41 -4.28 -9.66 0.31
C ARG A 41 -4.65 -8.21 0.08
N VAL A 42 -5.64 -7.99 -0.76
CA VAL A 42 -6.25 -6.68 -0.96
C VAL A 42 -7.23 -6.41 0.19
N VAL A 43 -7.12 -5.24 0.81
CA VAL A 43 -7.99 -4.82 1.90
C VAL A 43 -8.47 -3.39 1.69
N PRO A 44 -9.71 -3.06 2.11
CA PRO A 44 -10.13 -1.68 2.16
C PRO A 44 -9.18 -0.87 3.05
N TYR A 45 -8.63 0.22 2.53
CA TYR A 45 -7.62 1.03 3.22
C TYR A 45 -8.05 1.42 4.65
N LYS A 46 -9.31 1.84 4.84
CA LYS A 46 -9.89 2.20 6.15
C LYS A 46 -9.83 1.09 7.21
N LYS A 47 -9.68 -0.18 6.80
CA LYS A 47 -9.61 -1.34 7.68
C LYS A 47 -8.18 -1.87 7.86
N LEU A 48 -7.22 -1.46 7.01
CA LEU A 48 -5.88 -2.04 6.94
C LEU A 48 -5.17 -2.07 8.29
N TRP A 49 -5.20 -0.96 9.04
CA TRP A 49 -4.53 -0.84 10.35
C TRP A 49 -5.05 -1.81 11.43
N ARG A 50 -6.27 -2.36 11.26
CA ARG A 50 -6.85 -3.36 12.18
C ARG A 50 -6.59 -4.80 11.76
N LEU A 51 -6.07 -5.00 10.55
CA LEU A 51 -5.94 -6.31 9.92
C LEU A 51 -4.50 -6.83 9.91
N THR A 52 -3.54 -6.05 10.41
CA THR A 52 -2.13 -6.41 10.46
C THR A 52 -1.45 -5.87 11.72
N ALA A 53 -0.47 -6.62 12.22
CA ALA A 53 0.47 -6.16 13.25
C ALA A 53 1.83 -5.78 12.65
N ASP A 54 1.97 -5.80 11.32
CA ASP A 54 3.23 -5.52 10.64
C ASP A 54 3.67 -4.06 10.83
N ALA A 55 4.84 -3.88 11.44
CA ALA A 55 5.37 -2.57 11.79
C ALA A 55 5.63 -1.68 10.56
N LYS A 56 6.07 -2.25 9.43
CA LYS A 56 6.37 -1.50 8.21
C LYS A 56 5.08 -0.94 7.60
N VAL A 57 4.01 -1.73 7.59
CA VAL A 57 2.68 -1.28 7.16
C VAL A 57 2.14 -0.20 8.10
N LEU A 58 2.21 -0.40 9.42
CA LEU A 58 1.71 0.58 10.39
C LEU A 58 2.47 1.91 10.31
N ALA A 59 3.79 1.88 10.16
CA ALA A 59 4.60 3.08 9.93
C ALA A 59 4.21 3.80 8.63
N SER A 60 4.00 3.03 7.54
CA SER A 60 3.56 3.59 6.26
C SER A 60 2.21 4.28 6.34
N ILE A 61 1.25 3.70 7.08
CA ILE A 61 -0.08 4.30 7.32
C ILE A 61 0.06 5.60 8.09
N ALA A 62 0.84 5.61 9.18
CA ALA A 62 1.03 6.80 10.00
C ALA A 62 1.65 7.95 9.18
N LEU A 63 2.72 7.67 8.44
CA LEU A 63 3.38 8.67 7.58
C LEU A 63 2.44 9.20 6.50
N TYR A 64 1.70 8.31 5.83
CA TYR A 64 0.74 8.71 4.81
C TYR A 64 -0.38 9.59 5.38
N GLU A 65 -0.98 9.21 6.50
CA GLU A 65 -2.08 9.98 7.12
C GLU A 65 -1.61 11.34 7.63
N MET A 66 -0.42 11.43 8.22
CA MET A 66 0.18 12.70 8.65
C MET A 66 0.48 13.60 7.44
N ALA A 67 1.18 13.08 6.43
CA ALA A 67 1.47 13.84 5.21
C ALA A 67 0.19 14.30 4.50
N LYS A 68 -0.88 13.50 4.53
CA LYS A 68 -2.19 13.87 3.96
C LYS A 68 -2.84 15.02 4.73
N ARG A 69 -2.82 14.98 6.07
CA ARG A 69 -3.41 16.02 6.94
C ARG A 69 -2.70 17.36 6.78
N GLU A 70 -1.38 17.32 6.64
CA GLU A 70 -0.54 18.50 6.43
C GLU A 70 -0.49 18.97 4.97
N GLY A 71 -1.23 18.32 4.05
CA GLY A 71 -1.25 18.71 2.63
C GLY A 71 0.06 18.47 1.87
N LEU A 72 0.94 17.61 2.39
CA LEU A 72 2.27 17.31 1.82
C LEU A 72 2.22 16.27 0.70
N LEU A 73 1.08 15.59 0.51
CA LEU A 73 0.95 14.61 -0.56
C LEU A 73 0.72 15.31 -1.89
N PRO A 74 1.42 14.89 -2.97
CA PRO A 74 1.11 15.37 -4.30
C PRO A 74 -0.34 14.99 -4.69
N PRO A 75 -0.93 15.58 -5.73
CA PRO A 75 -2.18 15.08 -6.27
C PRO A 75 -1.99 13.63 -6.78
N PRO A 76 -3.04 12.78 -6.73
CA PRO A 76 -2.99 11.47 -7.36
C PRO A 76 -2.73 11.63 -8.86
N LYS A 77 -1.78 10.87 -9.43
CA LYS A 77 -1.36 10.99 -10.84
C LYS A 77 -2.51 10.82 -11.85
N ASN A 78 -3.60 10.16 -11.45
CA ASN A 78 -4.79 9.91 -12.27
C ASN A 78 -6.08 10.41 -11.60
N ALA A 79 -6.02 11.47 -10.78
CA ALA A 79 -7.25 12.10 -10.29
C ALA A 79 -8.03 12.66 -11.50
N PRO A 80 -9.35 12.44 -11.59
CA PRO A 80 -10.14 13.17 -12.58
C PRO A 80 -9.93 14.67 -12.35
N ASP A 81 -9.77 15.42 -13.43
CA ASP A 81 -9.68 16.87 -13.36
C ASP A 81 -11.02 17.41 -12.86
N LEU A 82 -11.02 17.91 -11.62
CA LEU A 82 -12.21 18.48 -10.97
C LEU A 82 -12.41 19.96 -11.32
N SER A 83 -11.53 20.57 -12.13
CA SER A 83 -11.73 21.93 -12.64
C SER A 83 -12.76 22.02 -13.79
N ALA A 84 -13.25 20.87 -14.24
CA ALA A 84 -14.29 20.74 -15.27
C ALA A 84 -15.69 20.42 -14.70
N ILE A 85 -15.89 20.54 -13.38
CA ILE A 85 -17.19 20.37 -12.69
C ILE A 85 -17.56 21.68 -11.98
#